data_AF-A0A0A9DP07-F1
#
_entry.id   AF-A0A0A9DP07-F1
#
_cell.length_a   1.000
_cell.length_b   1.000
_cell.length_c   1.000
_cell.angle_alpha   90.00
_cell.angle_beta   90.00
_cell.angle_gamma   90.00
#
_symmetry.space_group_name_H-M   'P 1'
#
loop_
_entity.id
_entity.type
_entity.pdbx_description
1 polymer ?
#
loop_
_entity_poly.entity_id
_entity_poly.type
_entity_poly.pdbx_seq_one_letter_code
_entity_poly.pdbx_strand_id
1 'polypeptide(L)' 'MAKFRRNADAAKESIREFLGGWRGQQAVAGEESYVALEKAIRSLAEFYSKAGPSASLPQDVKNKILDDLNNADAYL' A
#
# COMPACT_ATOMS: atom_id res chain seq x y z
N MET A 1 -17.24 -9.32 9.59
CA MET A 1 -17.21 -8.45 8.38
C MET A 1 -17.14 -6.96 8.69
N ALA A 2 -17.91 -6.40 9.62
CA ALA A 2 -17.89 -4.95 9.90
C ALA A 2 -16.51 -4.39 10.32
N LYS A 3 -15.78 -5.09 11.21
CA LYS A 3 -14.44 -4.67 11.68
C LYS A 3 -13.37 -4.71 10.56
N PHE A 4 -13.41 -5.73 9.71
CA PHE A 4 -12.50 -5.86 8.55
C PHE A 4 -12.73 -4.73 7.55
N ARG A 5 -13.99 -4.42 7.24
CA ARG A 5 -14.34 -3.29 6.36
C ARG A 5 -13.88 -1.95 6.95
N ARG A 6 -14.17 -1.68 8.23
CA ARG A 6 -13.75 -0.44 8.89
C ARG A 6 -12.23 -0.22 8.84
N ASN A 7 -11.44 -1.25 9.11
CA ASN A 7 -9.98 -1.14 9.05
C ASN A 7 -9.49 -0.98 7.60
N ALA A 8 -10.10 -1.67 6.64
CA ALA A 8 -9.77 -1.54 5.23
C ALA A 8 -10.12 -0.16 4.67
N ASP A 9 -11.23 0.44 5.11
CA ASP A 9 -11.64 1.78 4.67
C ASP A 9 -10.72 2.86 5.26
N ALA A 10 -10.36 2.76 6.54
CA ALA A 10 -9.35 3.63 7.15
C ALA A 10 -7.99 3.53 6.43
N ALA A 11 -7.53 2.31 6.12
CA ALA A 11 -6.29 2.11 5.38
C ALA A 11 -6.35 2.72 3.96
N LYS A 12 -7.49 2.61 3.27
CA LYS A 12 -7.68 3.26 1.96
C LYS A 12 -7.62 4.78 2.05
N GLU A 13 -8.18 5.37 3.09
CA GLU A 13 -8.11 6.82 3.32
C GLU A 13 -6.67 7.26 3.55
N SER A 14 -5.91 6.58 4.42
CA SER A 14 -4.49 6.89 4.64
C SER A 14 -3.65 6.75 3.36
N ILE A 15 -3.90 5.71 2.55
CA ILE A 15 -3.23 5.55 1.24
C ILE A 15 -3.59 6.70 0.29
N ARG A 16 -4.86 7.13 0.26
CA ARG A 16 -5.29 8.24 -0.59
C ARG A 16 -4.65 9.55 -0.17
N GLU A 17 -4.58 9.82 1.13
CA GLU A 17 -3.92 11.01 1.67
C GLU A 17 -2.42 11.01 1.35
N PHE A 18 -1.74 9.89 1.59
CA PHE A 18 -0.33 9.71 1.25
C PHE A 18 -0.07 9.99 -0.24
N LEU A 19 -0.84 9.36 -1.14
CA LEU A 19 -0.69 9.58 -2.58
C LEU A 19 -1.08 11.02 -2.98
N GLY A 20 -2.03 11.65 -2.30
CA GLY A 20 -2.43 13.03 -2.59
C GLY A 20 -1.36 14.06 -2.21
N GLY A 21 -0.61 13.80 -1.13
CA GLY A 21 0.44 14.69 -0.64
C GLY A 21 1.80 14.50 -1.31
N TRP A 22 2.19 13.25 -1.57
CA TRP A 22 3.58 12.93 -1.94
C TRP A 22 3.77 12.53 -3.40
N ARG A 23 2.70 12.12 -4.11
CA ARG A 23 2.84 11.64 -5.49
C ARG A 23 3.33 12.75 -6.42
N GLY A 24 4.44 12.50 -7.10
CA GLY A 24 5.05 13.46 -8.03
C GLY A 24 5.96 14.49 -7.36
N GLN A 25 6.16 14.40 -6.04
CA GLN A 25 7.11 15.25 -5.34
C GLN A 25 8.55 14.75 -5.59
N GLN A 26 9.29 15.49 -6.43
CA GLN A 26 10.65 15.11 -6.82
C GLN A 26 11.62 14.98 -5.63
N ALA A 27 11.37 15.71 -4.54
CA ALA A 27 12.20 15.68 -3.35
C ALA A 27 12.25 14.29 -2.68
N VAL A 28 11.14 13.53 -2.73
CA VAL A 28 11.06 12.19 -2.11
C VAL A 28 11.12 11.06 -3.12
N ALA A 29 11.09 11.37 -4.43
CA ALA A 29 11.04 10.36 -5.49
C ALA A 29 12.26 9.44 -5.53
N GLY A 30 13.39 9.87 -4.95
CA GLY A 30 14.61 9.08 -4.83
C GLY A 30 14.79 8.37 -3.49
N GLU A 31 13.91 8.62 -2.51
CA GLU A 31 14.04 8.02 -1.18
C GLU A 31 13.61 6.54 -1.24
N GLU A 32 14.47 5.65 -0.73
CA GLU A 32 14.23 4.21 -0.78
C GLU A 32 12.98 3.81 0.01
N SER A 33 12.70 4.50 1.12
CA SER A 33 11.47 4.33 1.92
C SER A 33 10.22 4.66 1.10
N TYR A 34 10.24 5.76 0.34
CA TYR A 34 9.15 6.18 -0.54
C TYR A 34 8.93 5.18 -1.68
N VAL A 35 10.00 4.75 -2.36
CA VAL A 35 9.93 3.78 -3.46
C VAL A 35 9.36 2.43 -2.97
N ALA A 36 9.77 1.96 -1.80
CA ALA A 36 9.26 0.74 -1.19
C ALA A 36 7.75 0.87 -0.83
N LEU A 37 7.33 2.01 -0.26
CA LEU A 37 5.92 2.29 0.03
C LEU A 37 5.06 2.32 -1.23
N GLU A 38 5.50 3.02 -2.29
CA GLU A 38 4.77 3.05 -3.56
C GLU A 38 4.62 1.66 -4.17
N LYS A 39 5.66 0.82 -4.08
CA LYS A 39 5.63 -0.56 -4.58
C LYS A 39 4.64 -1.44 -3.82
N ALA A 40 4.57 -1.30 -2.50
CA ALA A 40 3.59 -1.99 -1.67
C ALA A 40 2.15 -1.58 -2.04
N ILE A 41 1.89 -0.27 -2.12
CA ILE A 41 0.58 0.30 -2.47
C ILE A 41 0.15 -0.12 -3.88
N ARG A 42 1.08 -0.07 -4.85
CA ARG A 42 0.81 -0.49 -6.24
C ARG A 42 0.47 -1.97 -6.34
N SER A 43 1.21 -2.83 -5.64
CA SER A 43 0.93 -4.27 -5.61
C SER A 43 -0.46 -4.57 -5.02
N LEU A 44 -0.85 -3.85 -3.96
CA LEU A 44 -2.18 -3.96 -3.36
C LEU A 44 -3.28 -3.48 -4.33
N ALA A 45 -3.06 -2.34 -5.00
CA ALA A 45 -4.01 -1.77 -5.95
C ALA A 45 -4.20 -2.67 -7.19
N GLU A 46 -3.11 -3.21 -7.74
CA GLU A 46 -3.14 -4.14 -8.88
C GLU A 46 -3.92 -5.41 -8.55
N PHE A 47 -3.77 -5.95 -7.33
CA PHE A 47 -4.55 -7.10 -6.88
C PHE A 47 -6.05 -6.78 -6.86
N TYR A 48 -6.46 -5.72 -6.15
CA TYR A 48 -7.89 -5.39 -6.02
C TYR A 48 -8.52 -4.88 -7.32
N SER A 49 -7.73 -4.30 -8.22
CA SER A 49 -8.20 -3.95 -9.57
C SER A 49 -8.56 -5.17 -10.41
N LYS A 50 -7.91 -6.32 -10.18
CA LYS A 50 -8.16 -7.57 -10.92
C LYS A 50 -9.17 -8.48 -10.21
N ALA A 51 -9.02 -8.63 -8.90
CA ALA A 51 -9.81 -9.57 -8.09
C ALA A 51 -11.14 -8.96 -7.60
N GLY A 52 -11.26 -7.63 -7.62
CA GLY A 52 -12.42 -6.90 -7.11
C GLY A 52 -12.26 -6.48 -5.64
N PRO A 53 -12.96 -5.43 -5.20
CA PRO A 53 -12.70 -4.74 -3.93
C PRO A 53 -13.01 -5.56 -2.66
N SER A 54 -13.73 -6.67 -2.80
CA SER A 54 -14.08 -7.58 -1.70
C SER A 54 -13.31 -8.91 -1.76
N ALA A 55 -12.34 -9.05 -2.67
CA ALA A 55 -11.54 -10.27 -2.78
C ALA A 55 -10.72 -10.50 -1.50
N SER A 56 -10.63 -11.76 -1.06
CA SER A 56 -9.69 -12.12 -0.01
C SER A 56 -8.28 -12.10 -0.55
N LEU A 57 -7.38 -11.39 0.16
CA LEU A 57 -5.98 -11.28 -0.22
C LEU A 57 -5.26 -12.63 -0.04
N PRO A 58 -4.69 -13.23 -1.10
CA PRO A 58 -3.91 -14.47 -0.99
C PRO A 58 -2.68 -14.28 -0.11
N GLN A 59 -2.24 -15.35 0.55
CA GLN A 59 -1.13 -15.29 1.49
C GLN A 59 0.18 -14.82 0.85
N ASP A 60 0.50 -15.26 -0.37
CA ASP A 60 1.71 -14.83 -1.09
C ASP A 60 1.71 -13.33 -1.40
N VAL A 61 0.56 -12.80 -1.84
CA VAL A 61 0.40 -11.37 -2.12
C VAL A 61 0.53 -10.57 -0.82
N LYS A 62 -0.09 -11.05 0.26
CA LYS A 62 0.03 -10.44 1.58
C LYS A 62 1.48 -10.41 2.07
N ASN A 63 2.21 -11.52 1.98
CA ASN A 63 3.60 -11.60 2.42
C ASN A 63 4.47 -10.62 1.64
N LYS A 64 4.32 -10.57 0.31
CA LYS A 64 5.04 -9.62 -0.53
C LYS A 64 4.79 -8.16 -0.12
N ILE A 65 3.53 -7.79 0.15
CA ILE A 65 3.19 -6.44 0.60
C ILE A 65 3.82 -6.15 1.96
N LEU A 66 3.79 -7.10 2.89
CA LEU A 66 4.42 -6.94 4.20
C LEU A 66 5.94 -6.79 4.09
N ASP A 67 6.59 -7.53 3.19
CA ASP A 67 8.02 -7.39 2.93
C ASP A 67 8.37 -6.01 2.35
N ASP A 68 7.60 -5.52 1.38
CA ASP A 68 7.79 -4.17 0.82
C ASP A 68 7.56 -3.09 1.90
N LEU A 69 6.59 -3.26 2.81
CA LEU A 69 6.36 -2.34 3.93
C LEU A 69 7.46 -2.38 4.99
N ASN A 70 7.95 -3.58 5.35
CA ASN A 70 9.08 -3.73 6.28
C ASN A 70 10.36 -3.11 5.71
N ASN A 71 10.59 -3.26 4.40
CA ASN A 71 11.71 -2.60 3.73
C ASN A 71 11.58 -1.08 3.79
N ALA A 72 10.38 -0.54 3.58
CA ALA A 72 10.16 0.89 3.70
C ALA A 72 10.50 1.41 5.10
N ASP A 73 10.03 0.71 6.14
CA ASP A 73 10.29 1.04 7.55
C ASP A 73 11.79 0.97 7.89
N ALA A 74 12.52 0.02 7.29
CA ALA A 74 13.97 -0.11 7.48
C ALA A 74 14.80 1.05 6.85
N TYR A 75 14.20 1.83 5.95
CA TYR A 75 14.83 3.00 5.33
C TYR A 75 14.43 4.34 5.99
N LEU A 76 13.63 4.31 7.07
CA LEU A 76 13.24 5.48 7.88
C LEU A 76 14.14 5.66 9.10
#